data_AF-A0A7V5E6Z7-F1
#
_entry.id   AF-A0A7V5E6Z7-F1
#
_cell.length_a   1.000
_cell.length_b   1.000
_cell.length_c   1.000
_cell.angle_alpha   90.00
_cell.angle_beta   90.00
_cell.angle_gamma   90.00
#
_symmetry.space_group_name_H-M   'P 1'
#
loop_
_entity.id
_entity.type
_entity.pdbx_description
1 polymer ?
#
loop_
_entity_poly.entity_id
_entity_poly.type
_entity_poly.pdbx_seq_one_letter_code
_entity_poly.pdbx_strand_id
1 'polypeptide(L)'
;MPIFLWEGEARKGEIKKGELEATDETAARNILRHQGYRSVVIKRKPKDVSEYFPFLKQKVKEKNVVVFARVFATMINAGLPLIQCLELLASQEENKTFAKMITAIKDDVAGGATLTDAFKKYPEVFDELFVNLVAAGESGGILDVILGRLSNYMEKAMKLKARVKGAMTYPISVLVISIGVVAVLLLKVIPVFQSMFEGMGSTLPAPTQFLVNASQFTKHYFLYMVGVVVFIGYAFKRFYKTEKGRLLCDDLILKAPVFGPLLKKVAVAKFTRTMSTMMASGVP
;
A
#
# COMPACT_ATOMS: atom_id res chain seq x y z
N MET A 1 10.53 -17.59 18.16
CA MET A 1 11.40 -18.79 18.16
C MET A 1 10.94 -19.74 17.05
N PRO A 2 11.66 -20.80 16.64
CA PRO A 2 11.14 -21.71 15.60
C PRO A 2 9.91 -22.48 16.10
N ILE A 3 8.89 -22.54 15.24
CA ILE A 3 7.67 -23.32 15.49
C ILE A 3 7.89 -24.73 14.92
N PHE A 4 7.65 -25.74 15.75
CA PHE A 4 7.73 -27.15 15.38
C PHE A 4 6.32 -27.75 15.32
N LEU A 5 6.04 -28.49 14.25
CA LEU A 5 4.87 -29.35 14.15
C LEU A 5 5.21 -30.67 14.82
N TRP A 6 4.36 -31.10 15.75
CA TRP A 6 4.55 -32.37 16.44
C TRP A 6 3.32 -33.26 16.32
N GLU A 7 3.58 -34.55 16.23
CA GLU A 7 2.60 -35.62 16.30
C GLU A 7 3.05 -36.57 17.41
N GLY A 8 2.21 -36.79 18.41
CA GLY A 8 2.55 -37.60 19.57
C GLY A 8 1.35 -38.35 20.12
N GLU A 9 1.61 -39.53 20.66
CA GLU A 9 0.59 -40.44 21.16
C GLU A 9 0.39 -40.23 22.68
N ALA A 10 -0.83 -39.92 23.09
CA ALA A 10 -1.18 -39.80 24.50
C ALA A 10 -1.21 -41.18 25.19
N ARG A 11 -1.14 -41.22 26.52
CA ARG A 11 -1.23 -42.46 27.33
C ARG A 11 -2.42 -43.38 27.02
N LYS A 12 -3.48 -42.88 26.37
CA LYS A 12 -4.68 -43.62 25.93
C LYS A 12 -4.62 -44.12 24.48
N GLY A 13 -3.49 -43.97 23.77
CA GLY A 13 -3.36 -44.35 22.36
C GLY A 13 -3.91 -43.31 21.37
N GLU A 14 -4.34 -42.14 21.86
CA GLU A 14 -4.83 -41.06 20.99
C GLU A 14 -3.65 -40.29 20.40
N ILE A 15 -3.58 -40.25 19.07
CA ILE A 15 -2.61 -39.42 18.35
C ILE A 15 -3.09 -37.96 18.37
N LYS A 16 -2.30 -37.08 19.00
CA LYS A 16 -2.53 -35.64 18.98
C LYS A 16 -1.50 -34.94 18.10
N LYS A 17 -1.98 -33.97 17.33
CA LYS A 17 -1.19 -33.10 16.46
C LYS A 17 -1.27 -31.67 16.98
N GLY A 18 -0.15 -30.98 16.99
CA GLY A 18 -0.09 -29.61 17.46
C GLY A 18 1.12 -28.84 16.94
N GLU A 19 1.10 -27.54 17.22
CA GLU A 19 2.24 -26.65 17.03
C GLU A 19 2.85 -26.37 18.41
N LEU A 20 4.17 -26.44 18.50
CA LEU A 20 4.90 -26.10 19.71
C LEU A 20 6.06 -25.17 19.34
N GLU A 21 6.13 -24.04 20.04
CA GLU A 21 7.27 -23.13 19.95
C GLU A 21 8.36 -23.60 20.92
N ALA A 22 9.57 -23.83 20.41
CA ALA A 22 10.72 -24.25 21.21
C ALA A 22 12.01 -23.68 20.64
N THR A 23 13.07 -23.64 21.45
CA THR A 23 14.40 -23.19 21.01
C THR A 23 15.04 -24.19 20.05
N ASP A 24 14.95 -25.49 20.35
CA ASP A 24 15.51 -26.59 19.56
C ASP A 24 14.57 -27.81 19.53
N GLU A 25 14.79 -28.73 18.58
CA GLU A 25 14.00 -29.96 18.44
C GLU A 25 14.07 -30.84 19.71
N THR A 26 15.21 -30.84 20.39
CA THR A 26 15.42 -31.52 21.67
C THR A 26 14.59 -30.89 22.78
N ALA A 27 14.52 -29.55 22.83
CA ALA A 27 13.70 -28.82 23.79
C ALA A 27 12.20 -29.07 23.56
N ALA A 28 11.75 -29.04 22.30
CA ALA A 28 10.38 -29.41 21.94
C ALA A 28 10.02 -30.84 22.37
N ARG A 29 10.94 -31.80 22.16
CA ARG A 29 10.75 -33.20 22.56
C ARG A 29 10.63 -33.36 24.08
N ASN A 30 11.44 -32.62 24.83
CA ASN A 30 11.43 -32.68 26.29
C ASN A 30 10.13 -32.11 26.87
N ILE A 31 9.64 -30.99 26.34
CA ILE A 31 8.37 -30.39 26.74
C ILE A 31 7.21 -31.35 26.49
N LEU A 32 7.16 -32.00 25.32
CA LEU A 32 6.09 -32.93 24.95
C LEU A 32 6.13 -34.25 25.75
N ARG A 33 7.32 -34.73 26.10
CA ARG A 33 7.48 -35.86 27.02
C ARG A 33 7.00 -35.54 28.43
N HIS A 34 7.28 -34.34 28.94
CA HIS A 34 6.76 -33.88 30.23
C HIS A 34 5.23 -33.77 30.25
N GLN A 35 4.62 -33.44 29.11
CA GLN A 35 3.16 -33.42 28.94
C GLN A 35 2.54 -34.82 28.78
N GLY A 36 3.33 -35.90 28.83
CA GLY A 36 2.85 -37.27 28.81
C GLY A 36 2.64 -37.87 27.42
N TYR A 37 3.13 -37.21 26.36
CA TYR A 37 3.09 -37.75 25.00
C TYR A 37 4.28 -38.69 24.74
N ARG A 38 3.99 -39.88 24.19
CA ARG A 38 4.95 -40.87 23.72
C ARG A 38 5.06 -40.76 22.18
N SER A 39 6.09 -41.38 21.59
CA SER A 39 6.32 -41.43 20.14
C SER A 39 6.26 -40.08 19.39
N VAL A 40 6.88 -39.03 19.96
CA VAL A 40 6.83 -37.67 19.39
C VAL A 40 7.66 -37.56 18.11
N VAL A 41 6.99 -37.42 16.96
CA VAL A 41 7.60 -37.05 15.68
C VAL A 41 7.56 -35.52 15.58
N ILE A 42 8.74 -34.90 15.51
CA ILE A 42 8.88 -33.45 15.44
C ILE A 42 9.38 -33.10 14.05
N LYS A 43 8.64 -32.25 13.34
CA LYS A 43 9.05 -31.68 12.06
C LYS A 43 9.08 -30.18 12.21
N ARG A 44 10.18 -29.55 11.80
CA ARG A 44 10.26 -28.10 11.73
C ARG A 44 9.18 -27.61 10.76
N LYS A 45 8.33 -26.66 11.17
CA LYS A 45 7.32 -26.09 10.28
C LYS A 45 8.06 -25.48 9.07
N PRO A 46 7.81 -25.95 7.83
CA PRO A 46 8.46 -25.35 6.68
C PRO A 46 8.06 -23.87 6.64
N LYS A 47 9.06 -22.98 6.50
CA LYS A 47 8.81 -21.55 6.33
C LYS A 47 7.82 -21.36 5.18
N ASP A 48 6.85 -20.46 5.35
CA ASP A 48 5.86 -20.16 4.31
C ASP A 48 6.57 -19.91 2.97
N VAL A 49 6.02 -20.42 1.87
CA VAL A 49 6.52 -20.18 0.50
C VAL A 49 6.71 -18.69 0.17
N SER A 50 5.97 -17.80 0.86
CA SER A 50 6.09 -16.34 0.74
C SER A 50 7.36 -15.74 1.41
N GLU A 51 8.03 -16.48 2.29
CA GLU A 51 9.32 -16.09 2.86
C GLU A 51 10.50 -16.42 1.94
N TYR A 52 10.37 -17.44 1.09
CA TYR A 52 11.38 -17.77 0.06
C TYR A 52 11.29 -16.85 -1.16
N PHE A 53 10.09 -16.39 -1.54
CA PHE A 53 9.90 -15.53 -2.70
C PHE A 53 9.33 -14.15 -2.29
N PRO A 54 10.18 -13.13 -2.08
CA PRO A 54 9.72 -11.79 -1.67
C PRO A 54 8.77 -11.12 -2.69
N PHE A 55 8.75 -11.56 -3.94
CA PHE A 55 7.79 -11.09 -4.96
C PHE A 55 6.34 -11.57 -4.72
N LEU A 56 6.14 -12.68 -4.01
CA LEU A 56 4.82 -13.22 -3.66
C LEU A 56 4.22 -12.60 -2.39
N LYS A 57 4.93 -11.69 -1.72
CA LYS A 57 4.39 -10.99 -0.54
C LYS A 57 3.23 -10.09 -0.96
N GLN A 58 2.08 -10.26 -0.30
CA GLN A 58 0.93 -9.38 -0.49
C GLN A 58 1.30 -7.97 -0.06
N LYS A 59 1.11 -6.97 -0.93
CA LYS A 59 1.29 -5.56 -0.56
C LYS A 59 0.19 -5.13 0.39
N VAL A 60 0.55 -4.38 1.43
CA VAL A 60 -0.41 -3.78 2.35
C VAL A 60 -1.16 -2.67 1.60
N LYS A 61 -2.49 -2.72 1.57
CA LYS A 61 -3.31 -1.67 0.94
C LYS A 61 -3.61 -0.61 1.98
N GLU A 62 -3.73 0.64 1.51
CA GLU A 62 -4.14 1.79 2.34
C GLU A 62 -5.44 1.50 3.13
N LYS A 63 -6.38 0.75 2.53
CA LYS A 63 -7.61 0.33 3.20
C LYS A 63 -7.37 -0.50 4.48
N ASN A 64 -6.42 -1.42 4.45
CA ASN A 64 -6.10 -2.26 5.61
C ASN A 64 -5.61 -1.38 6.78
N VAL A 65 -4.72 -0.43 6.50
CA VAL A 65 -4.16 0.47 7.53
C VAL A 65 -5.22 1.37 8.17
N VAL A 66 -6.16 1.89 7.38
CA VAL A 66 -7.24 2.74 7.93
C VAL A 66 -8.22 1.92 8.77
N VAL A 67 -8.58 0.71 8.34
CA VAL A 67 -9.43 -0.20 9.14
C VAL A 67 -8.73 -0.56 10.44
N PHE A 68 -7.45 -0.95 10.37
CA PHE A 68 -6.60 -1.18 11.54
C PHE A 68 -6.64 0.01 12.50
N ALA A 69 -6.35 1.23 12.02
CA ALA A 69 -6.32 2.42 12.86
C ALA A 69 -7.68 2.72 13.51
N ARG A 70 -8.79 2.50 12.80
CA ARG A 70 -10.14 2.68 13.33
C ARG A 70 -10.45 1.67 14.43
N VAL A 71 -10.23 0.38 14.19
CA VAL A 71 -10.54 -0.67 15.17
C VAL A 71 -9.60 -0.56 16.37
N PHE A 72 -8.32 -0.27 16.14
CA PHE A 72 -7.34 -0.02 17.20
C PHE A 72 -7.76 1.16 18.10
N ALA A 73 -8.15 2.29 17.50
CA ALA A 73 -8.66 3.44 18.26
C ALA A 73 -9.89 3.09 19.10
N THR A 74 -10.85 2.34 18.54
CA THR A 74 -12.06 1.91 19.26
C THR A 74 -11.73 1.03 20.46
N MET A 75 -10.82 0.06 20.29
CA MET A 75 -10.45 -0.85 21.39
C MET A 75 -9.67 -0.13 22.50
N ILE A 76 -8.72 0.74 22.13
CA ILE A 76 -7.97 1.54 23.11
C ILE A 76 -8.91 2.49 23.87
N ASN A 77 -9.87 3.13 23.18
CA ASN A 77 -10.86 3.98 23.83
C ASN A 77 -11.82 3.19 24.76
N ALA A 78 -12.09 1.93 24.43
CA ALA A 78 -12.84 1.00 25.29
C ALA A 78 -12.02 0.48 26.49
N GLY A 79 -10.76 0.90 26.65
CA GLY A 79 -9.90 0.56 27.78
C GLY A 79 -9.27 -0.83 27.69
N LEU A 80 -9.26 -1.47 26.51
CA LEU A 80 -8.57 -2.74 26.34
C LEU A 80 -7.05 -2.55 26.45
N PRO A 81 -6.32 -3.49 27.07
CA PRO A 81 -4.86 -3.48 27.08
C PRO A 81 -4.27 -3.45 25.67
N LEU A 82 -3.27 -2.59 25.45
CA LEU A 82 -2.65 -2.36 24.15
C LEU A 82 -2.17 -3.66 23.46
N ILE A 83 -1.50 -4.53 24.21
CA ILE A 83 -1.00 -5.82 23.68
C ILE A 83 -2.16 -6.70 23.22
N GLN A 84 -3.27 -6.73 23.97
CA GLN A 84 -4.47 -7.48 23.59
C GLN A 84 -5.10 -6.92 22.32
N CYS A 85 -5.16 -5.59 22.18
CA CYS A 85 -5.66 -4.96 20.96
C CYS A 85 -4.83 -5.38 19.73
N LEU A 86 -3.50 -5.35 19.84
CA LEU A 86 -2.62 -5.71 18.73
C LEU A 86 -2.73 -7.20 18.37
N GLU A 87 -2.88 -8.09 19.35
CA GLU A 87 -3.11 -9.53 19.13
C GLU A 87 -4.43 -9.79 18.38
N LEU A 88 -5.52 -9.13 18.81
CA LEU A 88 -6.82 -9.24 18.14
C LEU A 88 -6.76 -8.69 16.70
N LEU A 89 -6.06 -7.59 16.47
CA LEU A 89 -5.89 -7.02 15.13
C LEU A 89 -5.04 -7.92 14.23
N ALA A 90 -3.96 -8.51 14.75
CA ALA A 90 -3.12 -9.42 14.00
C ALA A 90 -3.88 -10.69 13.60
N SER A 91 -4.68 -11.26 14.51
CA SER A 91 -5.45 -12.48 14.27
C SER A 91 -6.64 -12.29 13.31
N GLN A 92 -7.23 -11.09 13.26
CA GLN A 92 -8.34 -10.77 12.37
C GLN A 92 -7.92 -10.22 11.00
N GLU A 93 -6.64 -9.90 10.80
CA GLU A 93 -6.16 -9.30 9.55
C GLU A 93 -6.04 -10.35 8.43
N GLU A 94 -6.79 -10.13 7.35
CA GLU A 94 -6.79 -11.02 6.17
C GLU A 94 -5.47 -10.97 5.40
N ASN A 95 -4.78 -9.82 5.39
CA ASN A 95 -3.50 -9.68 4.72
C ASN A 95 -2.38 -10.28 5.57
N LYS A 96 -1.90 -11.46 5.20
CA LYS A 96 -0.85 -12.18 5.93
C LYS A 96 0.42 -11.36 6.15
N THR A 97 0.80 -10.51 5.19
CA THR A 97 1.97 -9.64 5.35
C THR A 97 1.72 -8.60 6.44
N PHE A 98 0.54 -7.99 6.46
CA PHE A 98 0.20 -6.99 7.46
C PHE A 98 -0.01 -7.61 8.84
N ALA A 99 -0.68 -8.77 8.92
CA ALA A 99 -0.81 -9.55 10.14
C ALA A 99 0.56 -9.82 10.79
N LYS A 100 1.55 -10.31 10.01
CA LYS A 100 2.92 -10.52 10.48
C LYS A 100 3.57 -9.23 11.00
N MET A 101 3.33 -8.08 10.36
CA MET A 101 3.85 -6.79 10.84
C MET A 101 3.20 -6.40 12.17
N ILE A 102 1.88 -6.56 12.32
CA ILE A 102 1.17 -6.26 13.58
C ILE A 102 1.65 -7.18 14.70
N THR A 103 1.86 -8.47 14.42
CA THR A 103 2.43 -9.41 15.39
C THR A 103 3.83 -8.97 15.84
N ALA A 104 4.69 -8.57 14.90
CA ALA A 104 6.03 -8.08 15.25
C ALA A 104 5.96 -6.79 16.09
N ILE A 105 5.05 -5.87 15.78
CA ILE A 105 4.81 -4.65 16.58
C ILE A 105 4.35 -5.02 17.99
N LYS A 106 3.42 -5.99 18.12
CA LYS A 106 2.97 -6.50 19.42
C LYS A 106 4.11 -7.09 20.21
N ASP A 107 4.95 -7.92 19.58
CA ASP A 107 6.09 -8.58 20.24
C ASP A 107 7.13 -7.54 20.70
N ASP A 108 7.40 -6.50 19.90
CA ASP A 108 8.27 -5.39 20.28
C ASP A 108 7.74 -4.65 21.53
N VAL A 109 6.45 -4.32 21.54
CA VAL A 109 5.83 -3.60 22.67
C VAL A 109 5.74 -4.50 23.90
N ALA A 110 5.45 -5.79 23.74
CA ALA A 110 5.49 -6.77 24.83
C ALA A 110 6.92 -6.94 25.39
N GLY A 111 7.94 -6.75 24.55
CA GLY A 111 9.35 -6.70 24.94
C GLY A 111 9.80 -5.39 25.60
N GLY A 112 8.90 -4.42 25.76
CA GLY A 112 9.15 -3.14 26.43
C GLY A 112 9.56 -1.99 25.51
N ALA A 113 9.53 -2.17 24.19
CA ALA A 113 9.69 -1.05 23.26
C ALA A 113 8.47 -0.12 23.30
N THR A 114 8.68 1.17 23.01
CA THR A 114 7.57 2.11 22.84
C THR A 114 6.75 1.74 21.60
N LEU A 115 5.46 2.05 21.62
CA LEU A 115 4.57 1.86 20.47
C LEU A 115 5.07 2.65 19.25
N THR A 116 5.60 3.84 19.50
CA THR A 116 6.23 4.69 18.50
C THR A 116 7.41 4.00 17.80
N ASP A 117 8.33 3.42 18.56
CA ASP A 117 9.52 2.76 18.00
C ASP A 117 9.17 1.50 17.23
N ALA A 118 8.13 0.77 17.67
CA ALA A 118 7.61 -0.38 16.94
C ALA A 118 7.01 0.03 15.58
N PHE A 119 6.22 1.11 15.51
CA PHE A 119 5.67 1.61 14.23
C PHE A 119 6.74 2.19 13.30
N LYS A 120 7.77 2.87 13.84
CA LYS A 120 8.88 3.44 13.05
C LYS A 120 9.62 2.44 12.17
N LYS A 121 9.61 1.15 12.53
CA LYS A 121 10.23 0.07 11.75
C LYS A 121 9.57 -0.15 10.38
N TYR A 122 8.36 0.39 10.16
CA TYR A 122 7.55 0.15 8.95
C TYR A 122 7.09 1.46 8.25
N PRO A 123 8.02 2.30 7.76
CA PRO A 123 7.71 3.61 7.18
C PRO A 123 6.89 3.57 5.88
N GLU A 124 6.90 2.42 5.17
CA GLU A 124 6.11 2.21 3.96
C GLU A 124 4.61 2.01 4.25
N VAL A 125 4.25 1.72 5.51
CA VAL A 125 2.87 1.44 5.96
C VAL A 125 2.38 2.53 6.90
N PHE A 126 3.22 2.95 7.84
CA PHE A 126 2.93 4.02 8.79
C PHE A 126 3.79 5.23 8.45
N ASP A 127 3.14 6.29 7.94
CA ASP A 127 3.83 7.51 7.54
C ASP A 127 4.34 8.31 8.76
N GLU A 128 5.20 9.29 8.51
CA GLU A 128 5.78 10.12 9.57
C GLU A 128 4.71 10.81 10.43
N LEU A 129 3.60 11.23 9.81
CA LEU A 129 2.50 11.87 10.52
C LEU A 129 1.83 10.89 11.50
N PHE A 130 1.58 9.65 11.08
CA PHE A 130 1.04 8.60 11.93
C PHE A 130 1.94 8.37 13.15
N VAL A 131 3.23 8.15 12.90
CA VAL A 131 4.23 7.87 13.94
C VAL A 131 4.34 9.04 14.92
N ASN A 132 4.45 10.27 14.42
CA ASN A 132 4.63 11.46 15.27
C ASN A 132 3.39 11.74 16.13
N LEU A 133 2.19 11.49 15.61
CA LEU A 133 0.98 11.61 16.41
C LEU A 133 0.93 10.54 17.50
N VAL A 134 1.23 9.28 17.16
CA VAL A 134 1.32 8.21 18.17
C VAL A 134 2.34 8.55 19.25
N ALA A 135 3.51 9.10 18.89
CA ALA A 135 4.53 9.55 19.84
C ALA A 135 4.03 10.62 20.81
N ALA A 136 3.31 11.62 20.30
CA ALA A 136 2.69 12.65 21.13
C ALA A 136 1.60 12.06 22.05
N GLY A 137 0.82 11.09 21.56
CA GLY A 137 -0.21 10.41 22.35
C GLY A 137 0.35 9.51 23.45
N GLU A 138 1.42 8.79 23.15
CA GLU A 138 2.14 7.92 24.08
C GLU A 138 2.86 8.73 25.17
N SER A 139 3.58 9.79 24.79
CA SER A 139 4.28 10.66 25.75
C SER A 139 3.32 11.49 26.62
N GLY A 140 2.18 11.89 26.06
CA GLY A 140 1.16 12.68 26.76
C GLY A 140 0.11 11.86 27.51
N GLY A 141 0.16 10.53 27.46
CA GLY A 141 -0.81 9.65 28.14
C GLY A 141 -2.25 9.76 27.62
N ILE A 142 -2.43 10.22 26.38
CA ILE A 142 -3.74 10.50 25.74
C ILE A 142 -3.87 9.76 24.41
N LEU A 143 -3.35 8.54 24.38
CA LEU A 143 -3.27 7.71 23.18
C LEU A 143 -4.66 7.44 22.58
N ASP A 144 -5.67 7.27 23.42
CA ASP A 144 -7.07 7.08 23.04
C ASP A 144 -7.62 8.25 22.20
N VAL A 145 -7.39 9.49 22.65
CA VAL A 145 -7.81 10.71 21.95
C VAL A 145 -7.08 10.85 20.62
N ILE A 146 -5.76 10.60 20.64
CA ILE A 146 -4.93 10.74 19.44
C ILE A 146 -5.27 9.70 18.39
N LEU A 147 -5.39 8.42 18.75
CA LEU A 147 -5.81 7.36 17.83
C LEU A 147 -7.21 7.62 17.27
N GLY A 148 -8.12 8.16 18.08
CA GLY A 148 -9.44 8.61 17.63
C GLY A 148 -9.35 9.74 16.58
N ARG A 149 -8.49 10.73 16.77
CA ARG A 149 -8.28 11.82 15.81
C ARG A 149 -7.60 11.31 14.52
N LEU A 150 -6.62 10.44 14.67
CA LEU A 150 -5.84 9.84 13.59
C LEU A 150 -6.72 8.97 12.68
N SER A 151 -7.48 8.03 13.25
CA SER A 151 -8.40 7.18 12.49
C SER A 151 -9.45 8.00 11.73
N ASN A 152 -10.04 9.01 12.38
CA ASN A 152 -10.99 9.92 11.73
C ASN A 152 -10.36 10.72 10.59
N TYR A 153 -9.10 11.15 10.73
CA TYR A 153 -8.36 11.82 9.67
C TYR A 153 -8.11 10.87 8.49
N MET A 154 -7.59 9.67 8.76
CA MET A 154 -7.28 8.67 7.74
C MET A 154 -8.52 8.26 6.94
N GLU A 155 -9.67 8.05 7.60
CA GLU A 155 -10.93 7.77 6.90
C GLU A 155 -11.39 8.91 6.00
N LYS A 156 -11.33 10.15 6.49
CA LYS A 156 -11.69 11.33 5.70
C LYS A 156 -10.76 11.48 4.50
N ALA A 157 -9.46 11.25 4.69
CA ALA A 157 -8.47 11.29 3.63
C ALA A 157 -8.73 10.21 2.57
N MET A 158 -9.00 8.96 2.98
CA MET A 158 -9.34 7.87 2.06
C MET A 158 -10.63 8.16 1.29
N LYS A 159 -11.68 8.62 1.97
CA LYS A 159 -12.96 8.98 1.33
C LYS A 159 -12.77 10.10 0.30
N LEU A 160 -11.96 11.12 0.62
CA LEU A 160 -11.64 12.18 -0.32
C LEU A 160 -10.88 11.64 -1.53
N LYS A 161 -9.85 10.83 -1.32
CA LYS A 161 -9.07 10.19 -2.39
C LYS A 161 -9.96 9.32 -3.29
N ALA A 162 -10.88 8.56 -2.71
CA ALA A 162 -11.83 7.73 -3.44
C ALA A 162 -12.78 8.59 -4.30
N ARG A 163 -13.28 9.71 -3.78
CA ARG A 163 -14.11 10.66 -4.54
C ARG A 163 -13.34 11.28 -5.70
N VAL A 164 -12.11 11.73 -5.47
CA VAL A 164 -11.25 12.28 -6.53
C VAL A 164 -10.99 11.24 -7.60
N LYS A 165 -10.63 10.01 -7.20
CA LYS A 165 -10.44 8.91 -8.15
C LYS A 165 -11.71 8.61 -8.95
N GLY A 166 -12.86 8.58 -8.29
CA GLY A 166 -14.17 8.40 -8.93
C GLY A 166 -14.48 9.47 -9.97
N ALA A 167 -14.26 10.75 -9.63
CA ALA A 167 -14.46 11.87 -10.55
C ALA A 167 -13.52 11.83 -11.76
N MET A 168 -12.30 11.32 -11.59
CA MET A 168 -11.32 11.17 -12.68
C MET A 168 -11.58 9.96 -13.57
N THR A 169 -12.40 8.98 -13.14
CA THR A 169 -12.69 7.77 -13.93
C THR A 169 -13.30 8.13 -15.28
N TYR A 170 -14.32 9.01 -15.33
CA TYR A 170 -14.98 9.35 -16.60
C TYR A 170 -14.04 10.06 -17.60
N PRO A 171 -13.34 11.16 -17.24
CA PRO A 171 -12.39 11.79 -18.14
C PRO A 171 -11.30 10.85 -18.67
N ILE A 172 -10.76 9.98 -17.80
CA ILE A 172 -9.71 9.03 -18.20
C ILE A 172 -10.29 7.97 -19.15
N SER A 173 -11.46 7.40 -18.85
CA SER A 173 -12.11 6.41 -19.70
C SER A 173 -12.42 6.97 -21.09
N VAL A 174 -12.98 8.18 -21.18
CA VAL A 174 -13.25 8.85 -22.47
C VAL A 174 -11.96 9.08 -23.24
N LEU A 175 -10.91 9.60 -22.59
CA LEU A 175 -9.62 9.85 -23.23
C LEU A 175 -9.01 8.57 -23.81
N VAL A 176 -9.04 7.46 -23.06
CA VAL A 176 -8.53 6.16 -23.50
C VAL A 176 -9.32 5.65 -24.73
N ILE A 177 -10.64 5.75 -24.70
CA ILE A 177 -11.49 5.34 -25.83
C ILE A 177 -11.22 6.23 -27.05
N SER A 178 -11.15 7.55 -26.89
CA SER A 178 -10.87 8.49 -27.97
C SER A 178 -9.52 8.24 -28.63
N ILE A 179 -8.47 8.03 -27.84
CA ILE A 179 -7.14 7.66 -28.37
C ILE A 179 -7.21 6.32 -29.10
N GLY A 180 -7.93 5.34 -28.56
CA GLY A 180 -8.13 4.04 -29.20
C GLY A 180 -8.83 4.15 -30.56
N VAL A 181 -9.90 4.93 -30.66
CA VAL A 181 -10.62 5.18 -31.92
C VAL A 181 -9.72 5.85 -32.95
N VAL A 182 -9.00 6.91 -32.55
CA VAL A 182 -8.05 7.59 -33.44
C VAL A 182 -6.96 6.64 -33.92
N ALA A 183 -6.41 5.82 -33.03
CA ALA A 183 -5.40 4.83 -33.38
C ALA A 183 -5.93 3.80 -34.41
N VAL A 184 -7.16 3.30 -34.25
CA VAL A 184 -7.77 2.37 -35.22
C VAL A 184 -7.99 3.05 -36.58
N LEU A 185 -8.49 4.29 -36.58
CA LEU A 185 -8.67 5.06 -37.81
C LEU A 185 -7.34 5.25 -38.55
N LEU A 186 -6.30 5.68 -37.84
CA LEU A 186 -4.96 5.86 -38.41
C LEU A 186 -4.35 4.54 -38.90
N LEU A 187 -4.42 3.46 -38.12
CA LEU A 187 -3.70 2.21 -38.44
C LEU A 187 -4.42 1.33 -39.46
N LYS A 188 -5.76 1.32 -39.47
CA LYS A 188 -6.57 0.40 -40.28
C LYS A 188 -7.37 1.09 -41.36
N VAL A 189 -8.02 2.21 -41.06
CA VAL A 189 -9.00 2.82 -41.97
C VAL A 189 -8.33 3.68 -43.04
N ILE A 190 -7.46 4.62 -42.66
CA ILE A 190 -6.77 5.52 -43.60
C ILE A 190 -5.97 4.78 -44.69
N PRO A 191 -5.24 3.69 -44.41
CA PRO A 191 -4.52 2.93 -45.43
C PRO A 191 -5.43 2.33 -46.51
N VAL A 192 -6.64 1.89 -46.14
CA VAL A 192 -7.63 1.37 -47.10
C VAL A 192 -8.08 2.49 -48.04
N PHE A 193 -8.34 3.68 -47.49
CA PHE A 193 -8.61 4.86 -48.29
C PHE A 193 -7.44 5.22 -49.21
N GLN A 194 -6.19 5.19 -48.72
CA GLN A 194 -5.01 5.46 -49.53
C GLN A 194 -4.94 4.52 -50.74
N SER A 195 -5.08 3.20 -50.55
CA SER A 195 -5.08 2.23 -51.66
C SER A 195 -6.20 2.46 -52.67
N MET A 196 -7.35 2.99 -52.21
CA MET A 196 -8.45 3.29 -53.11
C MET A 196 -8.14 4.50 -54.02
N PHE A 197 -7.55 5.55 -53.47
CA PHE A 197 -7.18 6.75 -54.23
C PHE A 197 -6.03 6.49 -55.22
N GLU A 198 -5.06 5.66 -54.86
CA GLU A 198 -3.98 5.24 -55.76
C GLU A 198 -4.53 4.49 -57.00
N GLY A 199 -5.56 3.67 -56.82
CA GLY A 199 -6.23 2.96 -57.93
C GLY A 199 -6.99 3.86 -58.92
N MET A 200 -7.29 5.11 -58.54
CA MET A 200 -7.98 6.08 -59.41
C MET A 200 -7.02 7.00 -60.18
N GLY A 201 -5.70 6.83 -60.04
CA GLY A 201 -4.69 7.58 -60.79
C GLY A 201 -4.60 9.09 -60.47
N SER A 202 -5.13 9.53 -59.32
CA SER A 202 -5.17 10.93 -58.90
C SER A 202 -4.38 11.15 -57.60
N THR A 203 -3.60 12.22 -57.53
CA THR A 203 -2.82 12.58 -56.34
C THR A 203 -3.74 12.99 -55.20
N LEU A 204 -3.48 12.47 -54.00
CA LEU A 204 -4.25 12.79 -52.80
C LEU A 204 -4.21 14.31 -52.51
N PRO A 205 -5.36 14.96 -52.22
CA PRO A 205 -5.39 16.32 -51.73
C PRO A 205 -4.55 16.50 -50.46
N ALA A 206 -3.96 17.68 -50.25
CA ALA A 206 -3.01 17.94 -49.17
C ALA A 206 -3.50 17.55 -47.75
N PRO A 207 -4.77 17.76 -47.34
CA PRO A 207 -5.27 17.32 -46.03
C PRO A 207 -5.27 15.79 -45.87
N THR A 208 -5.59 15.06 -46.95
CA THR A 208 -5.59 13.59 -46.97
C THR A 208 -4.16 13.05 -46.95
N GLN A 209 -3.23 13.72 -47.64
CA GLN A 209 -1.81 13.35 -47.60
C GLN A 209 -1.21 13.49 -46.19
N PHE A 210 -1.58 14.54 -45.44
CA PHE A 210 -1.17 14.69 -44.05
C PHE A 210 -1.63 13.52 -43.17
N LEU A 211 -2.90 13.11 -43.35
CA LEU A 211 -3.48 11.97 -42.63
C LEU A 211 -2.81 10.64 -42.99
N VAL A 212 -2.47 10.44 -44.27
CA VAL A 212 -1.70 9.29 -44.74
C VAL A 212 -0.29 9.27 -44.13
N ASN A 213 0.40 10.41 -44.12
CA ASN A 213 1.72 10.53 -43.51
C ASN A 213 1.66 10.26 -41.99
N ALA A 214 0.64 10.78 -41.29
CA ALA A 214 0.41 10.50 -39.88
C ALA A 214 0.11 9.02 -39.62
N SER A 215 -0.66 8.37 -40.50
CA SER A 215 -0.93 6.92 -40.45
C SER A 215 0.35 6.10 -40.61
N GLN A 216 1.18 6.41 -41.61
CA GLN A 216 2.44 5.71 -41.86
C GLN A 216 3.44 5.90 -40.70
N PHE A 217 3.57 7.13 -40.19
CA PHE A 217 4.34 7.42 -38.98
C PHE A 217 3.84 6.60 -37.79
N THR A 218 2.53 6.59 -37.56
CA THR A 218 1.91 5.84 -36.45
C THR A 218 2.16 4.34 -36.59
N LYS A 219 2.05 3.75 -37.79
CA LYS A 219 2.32 2.32 -38.03
C LYS A 219 3.77 1.94 -37.74
N HIS A 220 4.72 2.72 -38.26
CA HIS A 220 6.15 2.40 -38.14
C HIS A 220 6.69 2.65 -36.73
N TYR A 221 6.23 3.72 -36.08
CA TYR A 221 6.72 4.13 -34.77
C TYR A 221 5.80 3.78 -33.59
N PHE A 222 4.75 2.98 -33.78
CA PHE A 222 3.79 2.66 -32.70
C PHE A 222 4.49 2.13 -31.43
N LEU A 223 5.34 1.11 -31.59
CA LEU A 223 6.09 0.51 -30.47
C LEU A 223 7.06 1.51 -29.83
N TYR A 224 7.73 2.33 -30.65
CA TYR A 224 8.61 3.38 -30.15
C TYR A 224 7.84 4.46 -29.38
N MET A 225 6.66 4.86 -29.83
CA MET A 225 5.79 5.82 -29.12
C MET A 225 5.35 5.26 -27.76
N VAL A 226 4.91 3.99 -27.70
CA VAL A 226 4.59 3.34 -26.42
C VAL A 226 5.83 3.29 -25.52
N GLY A 227 6.99 2.92 -26.08
CA GLY A 227 8.27 2.91 -25.36
C GLY A 227 8.65 4.29 -24.81
N VAL A 228 8.46 5.36 -25.58
CA VAL A 228 8.70 6.75 -25.18
C VAL A 228 7.76 7.16 -24.04
N VAL A 229 6.47 6.82 -24.12
CA VAL A 229 5.51 7.15 -23.04
C VAL A 229 5.90 6.43 -21.73
N VAL A 230 6.26 5.15 -21.82
CA VAL A 230 6.73 4.37 -20.65
C VAL A 230 8.05 4.95 -20.12
N PHE A 231 8.98 5.29 -21.00
CA PHE A 231 10.27 5.88 -20.64
C PHE A 231 10.11 7.25 -19.98
N ILE A 232 9.28 8.14 -20.53
CA ILE A 232 8.94 9.44 -19.93
C ILE A 232 8.32 9.23 -18.55
N GLY A 233 7.37 8.29 -18.41
CA GLY A 233 6.77 7.96 -17.12
C GLY A 233 7.79 7.46 -16.08
N TYR A 234 8.72 6.60 -16.51
CA TYR A 234 9.80 6.11 -15.66
C TYR A 234 10.82 7.21 -15.30
N ALA A 235 11.24 8.01 -16.27
CA ALA A 235 12.17 9.12 -16.11
C ALA A 235 11.57 10.19 -15.18
N PHE A 236 10.30 10.55 -15.36
CA PHE A 236 9.57 11.45 -14.48
C PHE A 236 9.51 10.92 -13.05
N LYS A 237 9.16 9.63 -12.87
CA LYS A 237 9.14 8.99 -11.55
C LYS A 237 10.52 9.01 -10.88
N ARG A 238 11.59 8.80 -11.65
CA ARG A 238 12.97 8.84 -11.15
C ARG A 238 13.41 10.27 -10.82
N PHE A 239 13.02 11.25 -11.64
CA PHE A 239 13.28 12.66 -11.42
C PHE A 239 12.58 13.18 -10.17
N TYR A 240 11.30 12.85 -9.96
CA TYR A 240 10.53 13.26 -8.78
C TYR A 240 11.07 12.68 -7.47
N LYS A 241 11.82 11.55 -7.51
CA LYS A 241 12.53 11.02 -6.34
C LYS A 241 13.76 11.84 -5.95
N THR A 242 14.29 12.67 -6.85
CA THR A 242 15.42 13.55 -6.52
C THR A 242 14.93 14.81 -5.80
N GLU A 243 15.73 15.35 -4.89
CA GLU A 243 15.36 16.51 -4.09
C GLU A 243 15.05 17.75 -4.96
N LYS A 244 15.92 18.06 -5.93
CA LYS A 244 15.72 19.15 -6.89
C LYS A 244 14.47 18.93 -7.75
N GLY A 245 14.23 17.70 -8.19
CA GLY A 245 13.08 17.37 -9.01
C GLY A 245 11.76 17.51 -8.27
N ARG A 246 11.71 17.06 -7.01
CA ARG A 246 10.56 17.26 -6.12
C ARG A 246 10.25 18.75 -5.95
N LEU A 247 11.25 19.59 -5.65
CA LEU A 247 11.06 21.03 -5.45
C LEU A 247 10.52 21.74 -6.69
N LEU A 248 11.07 21.46 -7.88
CA LEU A 248 10.61 22.07 -9.13
C LEU A 248 9.19 21.62 -9.49
N CYS A 249 8.91 20.32 -9.41
CA CYS A 249 7.58 19.80 -9.69
C CYS A 249 6.54 20.32 -8.70
N ASP A 250 6.86 20.34 -7.40
CA ASP A 250 5.95 20.83 -6.37
C ASP A 250 5.69 22.34 -6.53
N ASP A 251 6.71 23.15 -6.87
CA ASP A 251 6.53 24.59 -7.14
C ASP A 251 5.61 24.84 -8.36
N LEU A 252 5.81 24.09 -9.45
CA LEU A 252 4.93 24.15 -10.63
C LEU A 252 3.49 23.78 -10.29
N ILE A 253 3.31 22.69 -9.53
CA ILE A 253 1.98 22.22 -9.09
C ILE A 253 1.32 23.27 -8.17
N LEU A 254 2.08 23.93 -7.29
CA LEU A 254 1.59 24.96 -6.38
C LEU A 254 1.22 26.29 -7.09
N LYS A 255 1.77 26.53 -8.29
CA LYS A 255 1.43 27.69 -9.13
C LYS A 255 0.30 27.41 -10.13
N ALA A 256 -0.11 26.16 -10.28
CA ALA A 256 -1.19 25.80 -11.20
C ALA A 256 -2.53 26.45 -10.77
N PRO A 257 -3.30 27.05 -11.71
CA PRO A 257 -4.45 27.90 -11.40
C PRO A 257 -5.59 27.20 -10.64
N VAL A 258 -5.73 25.87 -10.77
CA VAL A 258 -6.75 25.08 -10.05
C VAL A 258 -6.15 24.32 -8.86
N PHE A 259 -5.05 23.60 -9.08
CA PHE A 259 -4.46 22.73 -8.05
C PHE A 259 -3.68 23.50 -6.99
N GLY A 260 -3.04 24.61 -7.35
CA GLY A 260 -2.19 25.40 -6.46
C GLY A 260 -2.94 25.96 -5.25
N PRO A 261 -4.02 26.75 -5.44
CA PRO A 261 -4.83 27.26 -4.34
C PRO A 261 -5.41 26.14 -3.46
N LEU A 262 -5.81 25.02 -4.07
CA LEU A 262 -6.36 23.86 -3.35
C LEU A 262 -5.31 23.23 -2.44
N LEU A 263 -4.11 22.95 -2.96
CA LEU A 263 -3.03 22.34 -2.19
C LEU A 263 -2.55 23.25 -1.05
N LYS A 264 -2.46 24.56 -1.29
CA LYS A 264 -2.15 25.53 -0.22
C LYS A 264 -3.19 25.49 0.89
N LYS A 265 -4.50 25.48 0.56
CA LYS A 265 -5.57 25.35 1.57
C LYS A 265 -5.49 24.03 2.34
N VAL A 266 -5.19 22.92 1.67
CA VAL A 266 -5.01 21.61 2.33
C VAL A 266 -3.80 21.63 3.26
N ALA A 267 -2.67 22.23 2.84
CA ALA A 267 -1.46 22.33 3.64
C ALA A 267 -1.71 23.16 4.91
N VAL A 268 -2.34 24.34 4.78
CA VAL A 268 -2.71 25.19 5.92
C VAL A 268 -3.69 24.45 6.83
N ALA A 269 -4.72 23.80 6.30
CA ALA A 269 -5.68 23.05 7.10
C ALA A 269 -5.03 21.89 7.87
N LYS A 270 -4.11 21.15 7.24
CA LYS A 270 -3.33 20.10 7.92
C LYS A 270 -2.47 20.69 9.02
N PHE A 271 -1.72 21.75 8.73
CA PHE A 271 -0.88 22.44 9.71
C PHE A 271 -1.70 22.91 10.93
N THR A 272 -2.78 23.67 10.71
CA THR A 272 -3.65 24.17 11.79
C THR A 272 -4.25 23.02 12.60
N ARG A 273 -4.64 21.91 11.96
CA ARG A 273 -5.21 20.74 12.65
C ARG A 273 -4.17 19.97 13.46
N THR A 274 -2.97 19.78 12.93
CA THR A 274 -1.87 19.15 13.67
C THR A 274 -1.48 20.01 14.87
N MET A 275 -1.33 21.33 14.67
CA MET A 275 -1.04 22.29 15.74
C MET A 275 -2.14 22.29 16.82
N SER A 276 -3.41 22.36 16.42
CA SER A 276 -4.55 22.25 17.35
C SER A 276 -4.55 20.93 18.12
N THR A 277 -4.12 19.84 17.47
CA THR A 277 -4.01 18.53 18.13
C THR A 277 -2.91 18.55 19.18
N MET A 278 -1.72 19.02 18.84
CA MET A 278 -0.57 19.10 19.77
C MET A 278 -0.82 20.06 20.94
N MET A 279 -1.39 21.24 20.67
CA MET A 279 -1.75 22.21 21.73
C MET A 279 -2.76 21.63 22.71
N ALA A 280 -3.80 20.92 22.23
CA ALA A 280 -4.77 20.26 23.09
C ALA A 280 -4.17 19.09 23.89
N SER A 281 -3.03 18.58 23.45
CA SER A 281 -2.31 17.47 24.07
C SER A 281 -1.27 17.93 25.10
N GLY A 282 -1.07 19.23 25.27
CA GLY A 282 -0.05 19.77 26.18
C GLY A 282 1.40 19.48 25.75
N VAL A 283 1.60 19.03 24.51
CA VAL A 283 2.92 18.78 23.93
C VAL A 283 3.34 20.05 23.17
N PRO A 284 4.44 20.73 23.56
CA PRO A 284 4.92 21.93 22.89
C PRO A 284 5.36 21.68 21.44
#